data_AF-A0A2J6IZZ3-F1
#
_entry.id   AF-A0A2J6IZZ3-F1
#
_cell.length_a   1.000
_cell.length_b   1.000
_cell.length_c   1.000
_cell.angle_alpha   90.00
_cell.angle_beta   90.00
_cell.angle_gamma   90.00
#
_symmetry.space_group_name_H-M   'P 1'
#
loop_
_entity.id
_entity.type
_entity.pdbx_description
1 polymer ?
#
loop_
_entity_poly.entity_id
_entity_poly.type
_entity_poly.pdbx_seq_one_letter_code
_entity_poly.pdbx_strand_id
1 'polypeptide(L)'
;MVSGLAGEPNGLYKGTMAMVAGNYAISFWFFEIFLGMLLPLALFIMAGKENRAMMFVAASLMFIGVFFMRYNMVIVGQTIDVYSSIGVTGTQSLLEYFPSFNEMIVTLGGFGLTGFLFMLGEKVFAGHKVTDDHH
;
A
#
# COMPACT_ATOMS: atom_id res chain seq x y z
N MET A 1 5.69 -9.31 -9.10
CA MET A 1 6.23 -10.54 -8.45
C MET A 1 6.54 -11.63 -9.47
N VAL A 2 5.60 -12.06 -10.32
CA VAL A 2 5.89 -13.06 -11.39
C VAL A 2 6.98 -12.58 -12.36
N SER A 3 7.01 -11.28 -12.69
CA SER A 3 8.07 -10.66 -13.50
C SER A 3 9.45 -10.62 -12.83
N GLY A 4 9.51 -10.65 -11.49
CA GLY A 4 10.77 -10.68 -10.73
C GLY A 4 11.34 -12.10 -10.58
N LEU A 5 10.47 -13.11 -10.51
CA LEU A 5 10.83 -14.53 -10.53
C LEU A 5 11.32 -15.01 -11.90
N ALA A 6 10.80 -14.43 -12.99
CA ALA A 6 11.22 -14.74 -14.36
C ALA A 6 12.52 -14.06 -14.80
N GLY A 7 13.13 -13.23 -13.94
CA GLY A 7 14.27 -12.36 -14.26
C GLY A 7 15.63 -12.85 -13.74
N GLU A 8 15.91 -14.16 -13.72
CA GLU A 8 17.27 -14.65 -13.47
C GLU A 8 18.20 -14.12 -14.59
N PRO A 9 19.32 -13.42 -14.28
CA PRO A 9 20.12 -13.43 -13.05
C PRO A 9 20.26 -12.04 -12.38
N ASN A 10 19.22 -11.20 -12.40
CA ASN A 10 19.30 -9.79 -12.00
C ASN A 10 18.81 -9.51 -10.55
N GLY A 11 19.18 -8.34 -10.00
CA GLY A 11 18.83 -7.89 -8.63
C GLY A 11 17.33 -7.92 -8.28
N LEU A 12 16.46 -7.94 -9.29
CA LEU A 12 15.00 -8.11 -9.17
C LEU A 12 14.59 -9.44 -8.52
N TYR A 13 15.33 -10.53 -8.78
CA TYR A 13 15.07 -11.85 -8.19
C TYR A 13 15.37 -11.84 -6.69
N LYS A 14 16.50 -11.25 -6.29
CA LYS A 14 16.90 -11.15 -4.87
C LYS A 14 15.94 -10.26 -4.07
N GLY A 15 15.48 -9.14 -4.64
CA GLY A 15 14.46 -8.29 -4.03
C GLY A 15 13.12 -9.01 -3.84
N THR A 16 12.68 -9.78 -4.84
CA THR A 16 11.44 -10.56 -4.76
C THR A 16 11.53 -11.70 -3.72
N MET A 17 12.67 -12.40 -3.65
CA MET A 17 12.90 -13.44 -2.64
C MET A 17 12.99 -12.87 -1.22
N ALA A 18 13.52 -11.66 -1.03
CA ALA A 18 13.52 -10.98 0.26
C ALA A 18 12.11 -10.58 0.74
N MET A 19 11.17 -10.34 -0.18
CA MET A 19 9.76 -10.09 0.17
C MET A 19 9.01 -11.37 0.53
N VAL A 20 9.30 -12.49 -0.13
CA VAL A 20 8.54 -13.74 0.05
C VAL A 20 9.07 -14.56 1.22
N ALA A 21 10.40 -14.58 1.42
CA ALA A 21 11.08 -15.42 2.40
C ALA A 21 12.17 -14.68 3.21
N GLY A 22 12.28 -13.36 3.10
CA GLY A 22 13.25 -12.53 3.85
C GLY A 22 12.60 -11.70 4.96
N ASN A 23 13.30 -10.65 5.43
CA ASN A 23 12.90 -9.82 6.58
C ASN A 23 11.54 -9.10 6.38
N TYR A 24 11.08 -8.94 5.13
CA TYR A 24 9.82 -8.27 4.78
C TYR A 24 8.64 -9.26 4.56
N ALA A 25 8.84 -10.56 4.79
CA ALA A 25 7.82 -11.59 4.57
C ALA A 25 6.57 -11.42 5.43
N ILE A 26 6.71 -10.97 6.69
CA ILE A 26 5.56 -10.70 7.55
C ILE A 26 4.72 -9.57 6.96
N SER A 27 5.36 -8.51 6.44
CA SER A 27 4.63 -7.41 5.83
C SER A 27 3.88 -7.80 4.58
N PHE A 28 4.47 -8.68 3.78
CA PHE A 28 3.85 -9.21 2.58
C PHE A 28 2.67 -10.15 2.91
N TRP A 29 2.90 -11.19 3.71
CA TRP A 29 1.87 -12.20 3.98
C TRP A 29 0.74 -11.68 4.88
N PHE A 30 1.05 -10.88 5.89
CA PHE A 30 0.05 -10.41 6.85
C PHE A 30 -0.60 -9.10 6.41
N PHE A 31 0.17 -8.06 6.08
CA PHE A 31 -0.43 -6.75 5.75
C PHE A 31 -0.98 -6.69 4.32
N GLU A 32 -0.32 -7.30 3.34
CA GLU A 32 -0.76 -7.22 1.95
C GLU A 32 -1.76 -8.34 1.60
N ILE A 33 -1.38 -9.60 1.81
CA ILE A 33 -2.24 -10.74 1.45
C ILE A 33 -3.41 -10.89 2.42
N PHE A 34 -3.15 -10.95 3.73
CA PHE A 34 -4.22 -11.19 4.71
C PHE A 34 -5.11 -9.95 4.91
N LEU A 35 -4.55 -8.81 5.32
CA LEU A 35 -5.34 -7.60 5.60
C LEU A 35 -5.84 -6.87 4.34
N GLY A 36 -5.08 -6.93 3.22
CA GLY A 36 -5.46 -6.25 2.00
C GLY A 36 -6.38 -7.02 1.07
N MET A 37 -6.40 -8.36 1.16
CA MET A 37 -7.17 -9.19 0.23
C MET A 37 -8.07 -10.21 0.94
N LEU A 38 -7.52 -11.12 1.75
CA LEU A 38 -8.30 -12.22 2.34
C LEU A 38 -9.36 -11.73 3.32
N LEU A 39 -8.99 -10.84 4.24
CA LEU A 39 -9.89 -10.34 5.29
C LEU A 39 -11.02 -9.49 4.70
N PRO A 40 -10.78 -8.49 3.82
CA PRO A 40 -11.86 -7.73 3.21
C PRO A 40 -12.78 -8.61 2.34
N LEU A 41 -12.22 -9.58 1.61
CA LEU A 41 -13.00 -10.51 0.78
C LEU A 41 -13.91 -11.39 1.65
N ALA A 42 -13.38 -11.95 2.73
CA ALA A 42 -14.16 -12.74 3.69
C ALA A 42 -15.28 -11.90 4.31
N LEU A 43 -14.99 -10.67 4.75
CA LEU A 43 -15.98 -9.75 5.29
C LEU A 43 -17.04 -9.39 4.24
N PHE A 44 -16.66 -9.19 2.98
CA PHE A 44 -17.61 -8.86 1.91
C PHE A 44 -18.57 -10.01 1.62
N ILE A 45 -18.07 -11.25 1.62
CA ILE A 45 -18.89 -12.45 1.45
C ILE A 45 -19.83 -12.65 2.64
N MET A 46 -19.34 -12.44 3.87
CA MET A 46 -20.13 -12.61 5.10
C MET A 46 -21.15 -11.50 5.34
N ALA A 47 -20.87 -10.25 4.94
CA ALA A 47 -21.73 -9.09 5.16
C ALA A 47 -23.04 -9.14 4.36
N GLY A 48 -23.03 -9.80 3.19
CA GLY A 48 -24.15 -9.76 2.26
C GLY A 48 -24.48 -8.32 1.79
N LYS A 49 -25.74 -8.08 1.38
CA LYS A 49 -26.20 -6.76 0.90
C LYS A 49 -26.70 -5.83 2.01
N GLU A 50 -26.95 -6.35 3.21
CA GLU A 50 -27.70 -5.60 4.24
C GLU A 50 -26.81 -4.99 5.32
N ASN A 51 -25.61 -5.54 5.54
CA ASN A 51 -24.74 -5.05 6.62
C ASN A 51 -23.80 -3.93 6.16
N ARG A 52 -24.31 -2.70 6.15
CA ARG A 52 -23.54 -1.49 5.80
C ARG A 52 -22.30 -1.28 6.68
N ALA A 53 -22.37 -1.66 7.96
CA ALA A 53 -21.25 -1.51 8.89
C ALA A 53 -20.08 -2.45 8.52
N MET A 54 -20.37 -3.71 8.21
CA MET A 54 -19.34 -4.65 7.75
C MET A 54 -18.75 -4.25 6.39
N MET A 55 -19.57 -3.72 5.47
CA MET A 55 -19.07 -3.20 4.19
C MET A 55 -18.14 -2.00 4.38
N PHE A 56 -18.47 -1.09 5.31
CA PHE A 56 -17.60 0.04 5.66
C PHE A 56 -16.26 -0.43 6.22
N VAL A 57 -16.28 -1.37 7.18
CA VAL A 57 -15.06 -1.95 7.75
C VAL A 57 -14.22 -2.65 6.67
N ALA A 58 -14.83 -3.43 5.79
CA ALA A 58 -14.14 -4.08 4.67
C ALA A 58 -13.50 -3.06 3.72
N ALA A 59 -14.18 -1.96 3.41
CA ALA A 59 -13.64 -0.89 2.58
C ALA A 59 -12.46 -0.18 3.26
N SER A 60 -12.56 0.13 4.56
CA SER A 60 -11.46 0.72 5.33
C SER A 60 -10.23 -0.20 5.38
N LEU A 61 -10.44 -1.51 5.55
CA LEU A 61 -9.36 -2.50 5.54
C LEU A 61 -8.69 -2.60 4.16
N MET A 62 -9.47 -2.53 3.08
CA MET A 62 -8.91 -2.44 1.73
C MET A 62 -8.03 -1.20 1.54
N PHE A 63 -8.44 -0.02 2.02
CA PHE A 63 -7.60 1.17 1.97
C PHE A 63 -6.24 0.97 2.66
N ILE A 64 -6.25 0.33 3.84
CA ILE A 64 -5.02 -0.01 4.57
C ILE A 64 -4.17 -0.99 3.76
N GLY A 65 -4.76 -2.04 3.18
CA GLY A 65 -4.07 -3.00 2.33
C GLY A 65 -3.39 -2.37 1.11
N VAL A 66 -4.11 -1.47 0.41
CA VAL A 66 -3.57 -0.73 -0.74
C VAL A 66 -2.39 0.15 -0.34
N PHE A 67 -2.45 0.77 0.85
CA PHE A 67 -1.32 1.53 1.38
C PHE A 67 -0.09 0.64 1.59
N PHE A 68 -0.25 -0.53 2.22
CA PHE A 68 0.86 -1.47 2.41
C PHE A 68 1.40 -2.04 1.10
N MET A 69 0.55 -2.30 0.10
CA MET A 69 0.99 -2.70 -1.25
C MET A 69 1.91 -1.63 -1.87
N ARG A 70 1.56 -0.34 -1.73
CA ARG A 70 2.39 0.76 -2.20
C ARG A 70 3.67 0.91 -1.39
N TYR A 71 3.59 0.76 -0.07
CA TYR A 71 4.74 0.84 0.82
C TYR A 71 5.77 -0.27 0.53
N ASN A 72 5.31 -1.52 0.42
CA ASN A 72 6.13 -2.68 0.08
C ASN A 72 6.82 -2.51 -1.29
N MET A 73 6.09 -1.98 -2.29
CA MET A 73 6.66 -1.67 -3.61
C MET A 73 7.77 -0.62 -3.53
N VAL A 74 7.58 0.44 -2.74
CA VAL A 74 8.58 1.51 -2.58
C VAL A 74 9.82 1.01 -1.86
N ILE A 75 9.67 0.29 -0.74
CA ILE A 75 10.81 -0.29 -0.01
C ILE A 75 11.62 -1.19 -0.93
N VAL A 76 10.97 -2.11 -1.63
CA VAL A 76 11.69 -3.06 -2.47
C VAL A 76 12.34 -2.39 -3.67
N GLY A 77 11.71 -1.34 -4.20
CA GLY A 77 12.33 -0.48 -5.19
C GLY A 77 13.60 0.23 -4.69
N GLN A 78 13.66 0.56 -3.40
CA GLN A 78 14.83 1.19 -2.76
C GLN A 78 15.90 0.18 -2.31
N THR A 79 15.49 -1.04 -1.95
CA THR A 79 16.38 -2.11 -1.49
C THR A 79 17.09 -2.80 -2.65
N ILE A 80 16.57 -2.71 -3.88
CA ILE A 80 17.28 -3.20 -5.07
C ILE A 80 18.44 -2.26 -5.37
N ASP A 81 19.65 -2.72 -5.05
CA ASP A 81 20.87 -1.99 -5.32
C ASP A 81 21.11 -1.88 -6.85
N VAL A 82 21.14 -0.64 -7.37
CA VAL A 82 21.42 -0.32 -8.78
C VAL A 82 22.80 -0.88 -9.18
N TYR A 83 23.71 -1.02 -8.22
CA TYR A 83 25.07 -1.52 -8.42
C TYR A 83 25.18 -3.03 -8.66
N SER A 84 24.10 -3.80 -8.44
CA SER A 84 24.06 -5.23 -8.77
C SER A 84 24.21 -5.51 -10.28
N SER A 85 23.94 -4.51 -11.12
CA SER A 85 24.09 -4.57 -12.57
C SER A 85 25.54 -4.36 -13.07
N ILE A 86 26.45 -3.87 -12.22
CA ILE A 86 27.80 -3.44 -12.61
C ILE A 86 28.91 -4.34 -12.03
N GLY A 87 28.55 -5.47 -11.43
CA GLY A 87 29.50 -6.50 -10.97
C GLY A 87 30.38 -6.10 -9.77
N VAL A 88 30.05 -5.04 -9.04
CA VAL A 88 30.81 -4.61 -7.86
C VAL A 88 30.42 -5.48 -6.66
N THR A 89 31.23 -6.50 -6.39
CA THR A 89 31.07 -7.51 -5.32
C THR A 89 31.40 -6.98 -3.92
N GLY A 90 31.13 -5.70 -3.62
CA GLY A 90 31.59 -5.03 -2.41
C GLY A 90 30.54 -4.75 -1.34
N THR A 91 29.27 -4.62 -1.72
CA THR A 91 28.19 -4.19 -0.80
C THR A 91 27.02 -5.16 -0.92
N GLN A 92 27.23 -6.39 -0.45
CA GLN A 92 26.27 -7.49 -0.56
C GLN A 92 25.18 -7.49 0.53
N SER A 93 24.95 -6.38 1.22
CA SER A 93 23.86 -6.28 2.20
C SER A 93 22.67 -5.55 1.60
N LEU A 94 21.49 -6.18 1.63
CA LEU A 94 20.21 -5.49 1.52
C LEU A 94 20.26 -4.27 2.45
N LEU A 95 20.25 -3.06 1.92
CA LEU A 95 20.18 -1.86 2.74
C LEU A 95 18.80 -1.88 3.41
N GLU A 96 18.79 -2.11 4.72
CA GLU A 96 17.58 -2.04 5.53
C GLU A 96 17.15 -0.58 5.61
N TYR A 97 16.10 -0.23 4.87
CA TYR A 97 15.51 1.10 4.93
C TYR A 97 14.48 1.13 6.05
N PHE A 98 14.70 2.00 7.03
CA PHE A 98 13.73 2.35 8.05
C PHE A 98 13.34 3.81 7.88
N PRO A 99 12.05 4.13 7.72
CA PRO A 99 11.61 5.50 7.45
C PRO A 99 12.02 6.43 8.59
N SER A 100 12.54 7.60 8.23
CA SER A 100 12.86 8.64 9.19
C SER A 100 11.59 9.32 9.72
N PHE A 101 11.69 9.88 10.92
CA PHE A 101 10.59 10.62 11.53
C PHE A 101 10.08 11.78 10.66
N ASN A 102 10.99 12.43 9.92
CA ASN A 102 10.63 13.53 9.02
C ASN A 102 9.81 13.04 7.82
N GLU A 103 10.14 11.88 7.24
CA GLU A 103 9.39 11.29 6.14
C GLU A 103 7.98 10.88 6.57
N MET A 104 7.82 10.40 7.80
CA MET A 104 6.50 10.14 8.39
C MET A 104 5.67 11.42 8.52
N ILE A 105 6.25 12.51 9.03
CA ILE A 105 5.54 13.79 9.18
C ILE A 105 5.13 14.35 7.82
N VAL A 106 6.01 14.31 6.82
CA VAL A 106 5.69 14.79 5.46
C VAL A 106 4.57 13.95 4.85
N THR A 107 4.59 12.63 5.05
CA THR A 107 3.54 11.73 4.56
C THR A 107 2.19 12.04 5.23
N LEU A 108 2.17 12.21 6.56
CA LEU A 108 0.98 12.59 7.31
C LEU A 108 0.46 13.98 6.90
N GLY A 109 1.37 14.92 6.63
CA GLY A 109 1.05 16.24 6.09
C GLY A 109 0.37 16.17 4.73
N GLY A 110 0.81 15.26 3.85
CA GLY A 110 0.18 14.99 2.56
C GLY A 110 -1.27 14.51 2.71
N PHE A 111 -1.50 13.49 3.55
CA PHE A 111 -2.86 13.00 3.85
C PHE A 111 -3.74 14.10 4.46
N GLY A 112 -3.18 14.89 5.39
CA GLY A 112 -3.88 16.01 6.02
C GLY A 112 -4.26 17.10 5.02
N LEU A 113 -3.36 17.45 4.10
CA LEU A 113 -3.62 18.43 3.05
C LEU A 113 -4.69 17.95 2.07
N THR A 114 -4.64 16.68 1.65
CA THR A 114 -5.68 16.10 0.79
C THR A 114 -7.05 16.12 1.48
N GLY A 115 -7.12 15.72 2.75
CA GLY A 115 -8.36 15.78 3.53
C GLY A 115 -8.89 17.21 3.71
N PHE A 116 -7.99 18.17 3.99
CA PHE A 116 -8.33 19.57 4.09
C PHE A 116 -8.89 20.13 2.78
N LEU A 117 -8.23 19.85 1.65
CA LEU A 117 -8.69 20.27 0.32
C LEU A 117 -10.02 19.62 -0.05
N PHE A 118 -10.24 18.36 0.35
CA PHE A 118 -11.53 17.68 0.15
C PHE A 118 -12.66 18.40 0.90
N MET A 119 -12.48 18.69 2.20
CA MET A 119 -13.48 19.42 2.99
C MET A 119 -13.70 20.86 2.49
N LEU A 120 -12.62 21.54 2.10
CA LEU A 120 -12.70 22.86 1.49
C LEU A 120 -13.49 22.81 0.17
N GLY A 121 -13.24 21.78 -0.65
CA GLY A 121 -13.98 21.54 -1.88
C GLY A 121 -15.47 21.32 -1.62
N GLU A 122 -15.85 20.47 -0.67
CA GLU A 122 -17.26 20.25 -0.30
C GLU A 122 -17.95 21.56 0.11
N LYS A 123 -17.26 22.40 0.91
CA LYS A 123 -17.78 23.68 1.37
C LYS A 123 -17.87 24.74 0.26
N VAL A 124 -16.87 24.82 -0.61
CA VAL A 124 -16.80 25.81 -1.70
C VAL A 124 -17.75 25.47 -2.83
N PHE A 125 -17.86 24.19 -3.19
CA PHE A 125 -18.68 23.72 -4.32
C PHE A 125 -20.11 23.30 -3.93
N ALA A 126 -20.48 23.40 -2.64
CA ALA A 126 -21.80 23.01 -2.12
C ALA A 126 -22.22 21.61 -2.60
N GLY A 127 -21.40 20.60 -2.30
CA GLY A 127 -21.51 19.25 -2.87
C GLY A 127 -22.87 18.55 -2.72
N HIS A 128 -23.72 19.00 -1.79
CA HIS A 128 -25.13 18.61 -1.70
C HIS A 128 -26.02 19.65 -2.39
N LYS A 129 -26.16 19.54 -3.71
CA LYS A 129 -27.35 20.03 -4.42
C LYS A 129 -28.13 18.83 -4.93
N VAL A 130 -28.88 18.19 -4.04
CA VAL A 130 -30.07 17.45 -4.45
C VAL A 130 -31.16 18.52 -4.54
N THR A 131 -31.39 19.00 -5.75
CA THR A 131 -32.58 19.77 -6.05
C THR A 131 -33.76 18.81 -5.94
N ASP A 132 -34.47 18.84 -4.80
CA ASP A 132 -35.81 18.27 -4.67
C ASP A 132 -36.80 19.15 -5.46
N ASP A 133 -36.72 19.12 -6.78
CA ASP A 133 -37.76 19.67 -7.66
C ASP A 133 -38.77 18.56 -8.00
N HIS A 134 -39.60 18.22 -7.02
CA HIS A 134 -40.86 17.53 -7.23
C HIS A 134 -42.00 18.28 -6.55
N HIS A 135 -42.45 19.36 -7.20
CA HIS A 135 -43.82 19.88 -7.13
C HIS A 135 -44.23 20.43 -8.49
#